data_AF-A0A8C7Y5A6-F1
#
_entry.id   AF-A0A8C7Y5A6-F1
#
_cell.length_a   1.000
_cell.length_b   1.000
_cell.length_c   1.000
_cell.angle_alpha   90.00
_cell.angle_beta   90.00
_cell.angle_gamma   90.00
#
_symmetry.space_group_name_H-M   'P 1'
#
loop_
_entity.id
_entity.type
_entity.pdbx_description
1 polymer ?
#
loop_
_entity_poly.entity_id
_entity_poly.type
_entity_poly.pdbx_seq_one_letter_code
_entity_poly.pdbx_strand_id
1 'polypeptide(L)'
;MAAESDFLARYRAVSNKLKKRFLRKPNVAEASEQFGQLAKELRQQDCLQYAAFCNLAMARCEQTLFNAPGEALALTEAARLFLTSEKENRALQAPGFDEHLQAALNCYSFATKVYIEMNQPVMAASLCQELGNALKEMNRPGEAIVHYQRAAELQTQTPIEALLSMGEMASCKILTRDYDGALSVFTEMQLLCQEKGLQLPGSSTPVGQLFYLQQPLI
;
A
#
# COMPACT_ATOMS: atom_id res chain seq x y z
N MET A 1 -24.76 17.22 -10.81
CA MET A 1 -24.78 18.70 -10.86
C MET A 1 -25.27 19.37 -9.58
N ALA A 2 -26.51 19.22 -9.10
CA ALA A 2 -26.95 19.89 -7.86
C ALA A 2 -26.23 19.37 -6.60
N ALA A 3 -26.09 18.04 -6.46
CA ALA A 3 -25.38 17.41 -5.34
C ALA A 3 -23.88 17.71 -5.30
N GLU A 4 -23.20 17.75 -6.45
CA GLU A 4 -21.78 18.11 -6.56
C GLU A 4 -21.51 19.56 -6.14
N SER A 5 -22.43 20.47 -6.45
CA SER A 5 -22.33 21.88 -6.06
C SER A 5 -22.46 22.08 -4.55
N ASP A 6 -23.31 21.29 -3.89
CA ASP A 6 -23.50 21.30 -2.43
C ASP A 6 -22.29 20.65 -1.72
N PHE A 7 -21.75 19.54 -2.25
CA PHE A 7 -20.53 18.91 -1.71
C PHE A 7 -19.33 19.87 -1.71
N LEU A 8 -19.01 20.50 -2.85
CA LEU A 8 -17.86 21.39 -2.94
C LEU A 8 -18.00 22.60 -2.02
N ALA A 9 -19.22 23.09 -1.82
CA ALA A 9 -19.50 24.15 -0.85
C ALA A 9 -19.22 23.69 0.58
N ARG A 10 -19.71 22.51 0.99
CA ARG A 10 -19.45 21.91 2.31
C ARG A 10 -17.97 21.65 2.53
N TYR A 11 -17.27 21.05 1.57
CA TYR A 11 -15.84 20.78 1.64
C TYR A 11 -15.02 22.07 1.81
N ARG A 12 -15.35 23.12 1.04
CA ARG A 12 -14.72 24.45 1.18
C ARG A 12 -15.04 25.09 2.51
N ALA A 13 -16.26 24.94 3.03
CA ALA A 13 -16.66 25.47 4.32
C ALA A 13 -15.80 24.88 5.45
N VAL A 14 -15.63 23.55 5.48
CA VAL A 14 -14.75 22.86 6.45
C VAL A 14 -13.30 23.31 6.27
N SER A 15 -12.80 23.34 5.03
CA SER A 15 -11.43 23.80 4.73
C SER A 15 -11.17 25.25 5.16
N ASN A 16 -12.17 26.13 5.05
CA ASN A 16 -12.06 27.52 5.49
C ASN A 16 -12.07 27.67 7.02
N LYS A 17 -12.59 26.69 7.77
CA LYS A 17 -12.47 26.66 9.24
C LYS A 17 -11.04 26.34 9.69
N LEU A 18 -10.27 25.62 8.87
CA LEU A 18 -8.87 25.26 9.12
C LEU A 18 -7.89 26.40 8.82
N LYS A 19 -8.27 27.40 8.02
CA LYS A 19 -7.42 28.55 7.72
C LYS A 19 -7.16 29.38 8.99
N LYS A 20 -5.90 29.75 9.21
CA LYS A 20 -5.49 30.58 10.35
C LYS A 20 -6.29 31.89 10.37
N ARG A 21 -7.10 32.09 11.41
CA ARG A 21 -7.75 33.36 11.71
C ARG A 21 -6.98 34.06 12.80
N PHE A 22 -6.92 35.38 12.76
CA PHE A 22 -5.91 36.20 13.43
C PHE A 22 -5.84 36.10 14.98
N LEU A 23 -6.73 35.37 15.66
CA LEU A 23 -6.67 35.14 17.12
C LEU A 23 -7.26 33.80 17.61
N ARG A 24 -7.65 32.87 16.72
CA ARG A 24 -8.33 31.61 17.11
C ARG A 24 -7.61 30.40 16.54
N LYS A 25 -7.16 29.49 17.42
CA LYS A 25 -6.65 28.18 17.00
C LYS A 25 -7.81 27.42 16.31
N PRO A 26 -7.63 26.94 15.06
CA PRO A 26 -8.64 26.15 14.39
C PRO A 26 -8.88 24.83 15.13
N ASN A 27 -10.14 24.40 15.22
CA ASN A 27 -10.49 23.13 15.83
C ASN A 27 -10.29 22.00 14.81
N VAL A 28 -9.08 21.44 14.77
CA VAL A 28 -8.68 20.44 13.77
C VAL A 28 -9.40 19.10 13.98
N ALA A 29 -9.74 18.74 15.21
CA ALA A 29 -10.46 17.50 15.53
C ALA A 29 -11.90 17.52 14.97
N GLU A 30 -12.63 18.62 15.18
CA GLU A 30 -13.99 18.77 14.64
C GLU A 30 -13.99 18.82 13.11
N ALA A 31 -12.95 19.41 12.49
CA ALA A 31 -12.79 19.40 11.05
C ALA A 31 -12.56 17.98 10.51
N SER A 32 -11.73 17.17 11.19
CA SER A 32 -11.51 15.76 10.85
C SER A 32 -12.83 14.97 10.87
N GLU A 33 -13.64 15.16 11.91
CA GLU A 33 -14.94 14.49 12.02
C GLU A 33 -15.92 14.92 10.92
N GLN A 34 -15.97 16.22 10.59
CA GLN A 34 -16.80 16.74 9.50
C GLN A 34 -16.39 16.17 8.14
N PHE A 35 -15.09 16.03 7.87
CA PHE A 35 -14.63 15.34 6.66
C PHE A 35 -14.98 13.85 6.67
N GLY A 36 -14.93 13.18 7.82
CA GLY A 36 -15.32 11.77 7.95
C GLY A 36 -16.80 11.53 7.68
N GLN A 37 -17.68 12.40 8.15
CA GLN A 37 -19.11 12.35 7.82
C GLN A 37 -19.34 12.54 6.32
N LEU A 38 -18.70 13.56 5.74
CA LEU A 38 -18.80 13.86 4.32
C LEU A 38 -18.26 12.72 3.44
N ALA A 39 -17.16 12.06 3.84
CA ALA A 39 -16.61 10.91 3.15
C ALA A 39 -17.59 9.72 3.11
N LYS A 40 -18.30 9.46 4.22
CA LYS A 40 -19.31 8.40 4.30
C LYS A 40 -20.51 8.69 3.41
N GLU A 41 -21.02 9.91 3.42
CA GLU A 41 -22.12 10.34 2.54
C GLU A 41 -21.75 10.18 1.06
N LEU A 42 -20.55 10.63 0.67
CA LEU A 42 -20.07 10.51 -0.71
C LEU A 42 -19.85 9.06 -1.13
N ARG A 43 -19.39 8.20 -0.22
CA ARG A 43 -19.28 6.76 -0.47
C ARG A 43 -20.64 6.11 -0.70
N GLN A 44 -21.69 6.57 -0.02
CA GLN A 44 -23.07 6.09 -0.25
C GLN A 44 -23.65 6.59 -1.58
N GLN A 45 -23.12 7.69 -2.13
CA GLN A 45 -23.50 8.25 -3.42
C GLN A 45 -22.62 7.77 -4.57
N ASP A 46 -21.80 6.73 -4.35
CA ASP A 46 -20.83 6.17 -5.31
C ASP A 46 -19.81 7.19 -5.87
N CYS A 47 -19.60 8.28 -5.15
CA CYS A 47 -18.66 9.34 -5.51
C CYS A 47 -17.27 9.08 -4.89
N LEU A 48 -16.63 7.99 -5.30
CA LEU A 48 -15.41 7.46 -4.66
C LEU A 48 -14.23 8.43 -4.65
N GLN A 49 -13.99 9.15 -5.74
CA GLN A 49 -12.87 10.10 -5.88
C GLN A 49 -12.98 11.24 -4.86
N TYR A 50 -14.19 11.77 -4.68
CA TYR A 50 -14.45 12.83 -3.71
C TYR A 50 -14.36 12.32 -2.27
N ALA A 51 -14.81 11.09 -2.02
CA ALA A 51 -14.64 10.45 -0.72
C ALA A 51 -13.16 10.27 -0.38
N ALA A 52 -12.31 9.93 -1.36
CA ALA A 52 -10.87 9.83 -1.18
C ALA A 52 -10.23 11.19 -0.81
N PHE A 53 -10.64 12.29 -1.46
CA PHE A 53 -10.17 13.63 -1.10
C PHE A 53 -10.57 14.06 0.31
N CYS A 54 -11.75 13.65 0.79
CA CYS A 54 -12.16 13.87 2.18
C CYS A 54 -11.27 13.09 3.17
N ASN A 55 -10.98 11.82 2.89
CA ASN A 55 -10.07 11.02 3.73
C ASN A 55 -8.63 11.58 3.72
N LEU A 56 -8.15 12.10 2.58
CA LEU A 56 -6.86 12.77 2.52
C LEU A 56 -6.84 14.07 3.37
N ALA A 57 -7.95 14.82 3.38
CA ALA A 57 -8.08 15.98 4.25
C ALA A 57 -8.11 15.58 5.74
N MET A 58 -8.76 14.46 6.09
CA MET A 58 -8.71 13.89 7.43
C MET A 58 -7.28 13.53 7.83
N ALA A 59 -6.54 12.82 6.98
CA ALA A 59 -5.14 12.46 7.25
C ALA A 59 -4.29 13.69 7.61
N ARG A 60 -4.45 14.80 6.87
CA ARG A 60 -3.76 16.06 7.15
C ARG A 60 -4.18 16.69 8.49
N CYS A 61 -5.45 16.54 8.87
CA CYS A 61 -5.94 16.97 10.18
C CYS A 61 -5.30 16.13 11.30
N GLU A 62 -5.31 14.80 11.17
CA GLU A 62 -4.71 13.87 12.13
C GLU A 62 -3.20 14.07 12.28
N GLN A 63 -2.50 14.34 11.18
CA GLN A 63 -1.08 14.70 11.19
C GLN A 63 -0.83 15.96 12.04
N THR A 64 -1.69 16.97 11.91
CA THR A 64 -1.59 18.23 12.69
C THR A 64 -1.92 18.00 14.17
N LEU A 65 -2.74 16.98 14.47
CA LEU A 65 -3.07 16.54 15.82
C LEU A 65 -2.03 15.59 16.42
N PHE A 66 -0.98 15.24 15.66
CA PHE A 66 0.03 14.24 16.03
C PHE A 66 -0.56 12.85 16.34
N ASN A 67 -1.67 12.50 15.67
CA ASN A 67 -2.31 11.21 15.78
C ASN A 67 -1.84 10.28 14.65
N ALA A 68 -0.63 9.72 14.79
CA ALA A 68 -0.02 8.83 13.80
C ALA A 68 -0.91 7.62 13.37
N PRO A 69 -1.56 6.86 14.28
CA PRO A 69 -2.42 5.75 13.85
C PRO A 69 -3.65 6.23 13.08
N GLY A 70 -4.25 7.36 13.48
CA GLY A 70 -5.40 7.95 12.77
C GLY A 70 -5.01 8.45 11.38
N GLU A 71 -3.84 9.08 11.26
CA GLU A 71 -3.27 9.53 9.99
C GLU A 71 -3.04 8.34 9.05
N ALA A 72 -2.39 7.28 9.52
CA ALA A 72 -2.12 6.08 8.73
C ALA A 72 -3.42 5.45 8.21
N LEU A 73 -4.42 5.26 9.08
CA LEU A 73 -5.71 4.69 8.69
C LEU A 73 -6.41 5.56 7.63
N ALA A 74 -6.47 6.88 7.83
CA ALA A 74 -7.08 7.79 6.87
C ALA A 74 -6.36 7.78 5.50
N LEU A 75 -5.02 7.72 5.50
CA LEU A 75 -4.24 7.60 4.27
C LEU A 75 -4.50 6.27 3.55
N THR A 76 -4.57 5.15 4.28
CA THR A 76 -4.85 3.84 3.67
C THR A 76 -6.25 3.78 3.05
N GLU A 77 -7.26 4.34 3.73
CA GLU A 77 -8.62 4.38 3.20
C GLU A 77 -8.72 5.29 1.97
N ALA A 78 -8.05 6.46 1.99
CA ALA A 78 -7.95 7.32 0.81
C ALA A 78 -7.31 6.61 -0.37
N ALA A 79 -6.21 5.89 -0.14
CA ALA A 79 -5.50 5.15 -1.17
C ALA A 79 -6.37 4.05 -1.81
N ARG A 80 -7.10 3.29 -1.00
CA ARG A 80 -8.03 2.25 -1.46
C ARG A 80 -9.17 2.83 -2.31
N LEU A 81 -9.76 3.95 -1.88
CA LEU A 81 -10.82 4.62 -2.64
C LEU A 81 -10.31 5.13 -4.00
N PHE A 82 -9.10 5.69 -4.06
CA PHE A 82 -8.48 6.08 -5.32
C PHE A 82 -8.19 4.88 -6.23
N LEU A 83 -7.69 3.77 -5.69
CA LEU A 83 -7.48 2.54 -6.47
C LEU A 83 -8.79 1.98 -7.03
N THR A 84 -9.85 1.92 -6.22
CA THR A 84 -11.16 1.44 -6.68
C THR A 84 -11.69 2.33 -7.80
N SER A 85 -11.62 3.66 -7.65
CA SER A 85 -12.05 4.57 -8.71
C SER A 85 -11.22 4.41 -9.98
N GLU A 86 -9.91 4.16 -9.87
CA GLU A 86 -9.06 3.90 -11.03
C GLU A 86 -9.46 2.58 -11.73
N LYS A 87 -9.75 1.52 -10.95
CA LYS A 87 -10.22 0.25 -11.50
C LYS A 87 -11.55 0.42 -12.25
N GLU A 88 -12.47 1.22 -11.73
CA GLU A 88 -13.74 1.57 -12.39
C GLU A 88 -13.51 2.35 -13.68
N ASN A 89 -12.66 3.38 -13.67
CA ASN A 89 -12.34 4.15 -14.87
C ASN A 89 -11.73 3.26 -15.97
N ARG A 90 -10.85 2.33 -15.60
CA ARG A 90 -10.25 1.36 -16.52
C ARG A 90 -11.28 0.35 -17.05
N ALA A 91 -12.21 -0.09 -16.21
CA ALA A 91 -13.30 -0.97 -16.65
C ALA A 91 -14.20 -0.28 -17.69
N LEU A 92 -14.38 1.03 -17.58
CA LEU A 92 -15.10 1.86 -18.56
C LEU A 92 -14.27 2.16 -19.82
N GLN A 93 -13.00 1.73 -19.89
CA GLN A 93 -12.05 2.04 -20.97
C GLN A 93 -11.93 3.55 -21.27
N ALA A 94 -12.15 4.38 -20.25
CA ALA A 94 -12.05 5.82 -20.39
C ALA A 94 -10.58 6.21 -20.57
N PRO A 95 -10.21 7.00 -21.60
CA PRO A 95 -8.87 7.54 -21.71
C PRO A 95 -8.64 8.52 -20.56
N GLY A 96 -7.75 8.17 -19.63
CA GLY A 96 -7.38 8.97 -18.47
C GLY A 96 -5.87 9.04 -18.29
N PHE A 97 -5.41 10.03 -17.53
CA PHE A 97 -3.98 10.28 -17.25
C PHE A 97 -3.47 9.54 -15.99
N ASP A 98 -4.10 8.44 -15.59
CA ASP A 98 -3.78 7.69 -14.36
C ASP A 98 -3.73 8.58 -13.09
N GLU A 99 -4.50 9.67 -13.03
CA GLU A 99 -4.41 10.65 -11.93
C GLU A 99 -4.77 10.03 -10.58
N HIS A 100 -5.82 9.19 -10.54
CA HIS A 100 -6.23 8.52 -9.32
C HIS A 100 -5.21 7.46 -8.90
N LEU A 101 -4.59 6.78 -9.86
CA LEU A 101 -3.49 5.86 -9.55
C LEU A 101 -2.29 6.59 -8.92
N GLN A 102 -1.86 7.71 -9.49
CA GLN A 102 -0.78 8.51 -8.92
C GLN A 102 -1.13 9.04 -7.52
N ALA A 103 -2.38 9.47 -7.31
CA ALA A 103 -2.86 9.86 -5.99
C ALA A 103 -2.81 8.67 -5.00
N ALA A 104 -3.22 7.48 -5.41
CA ALA A 104 -3.16 6.27 -4.60
C ALA A 104 -1.71 5.89 -4.23
N LEU A 105 -0.79 5.88 -5.21
CA LEU A 105 0.64 5.59 -4.99
C LEU A 105 1.27 6.52 -3.96
N ASN A 106 0.94 7.81 -4.03
CA ASN A 106 1.38 8.80 -3.07
C ASN A 106 0.79 8.53 -1.68
N CYS A 107 -0.52 8.26 -1.58
CA CYS A 107 -1.17 7.95 -0.31
C CYS A 107 -0.58 6.69 0.37
N TYR A 108 -0.36 5.60 -0.38
CA TYR A 108 0.32 4.42 0.14
C TYR A 108 1.74 4.73 0.57
N SER A 109 2.50 5.50 -0.22
CA SER A 109 3.88 5.88 0.13
C SER A 109 3.97 6.68 1.42
N PHE A 110 3.00 7.56 1.68
CA PHE A 110 2.90 8.27 2.97
C PHE A 110 2.47 7.32 4.09
N ALA A 111 1.47 6.47 3.88
CA ALA A 111 1.02 5.51 4.89
C ALA A 111 2.14 4.55 5.32
N THR A 112 2.91 4.02 4.37
CA THR A 112 4.07 3.16 4.64
C THR A 112 5.11 3.89 5.51
N LYS A 113 5.37 5.17 5.26
CA LYS A 113 6.30 5.97 6.09
C LYS A 113 5.80 6.10 7.53
N VAL A 114 4.52 6.44 7.70
CA VAL A 114 3.91 6.57 9.03
C VAL A 114 3.97 5.24 9.80
N TYR A 115 3.68 4.11 9.16
CA TYR A 115 3.79 2.79 9.80
C TYR A 115 5.22 2.41 10.18
N ILE A 116 6.22 2.81 9.39
CA ILE A 116 7.63 2.62 9.73
C ILE A 116 8.00 3.48 10.95
N GLU A 117 7.58 4.74 10.98
CA GLU A 117 7.81 5.65 12.13
C GLU A 117 7.14 5.13 13.41
N MET A 118 6.01 4.43 13.28
CA MET A 118 5.31 3.76 14.38
C MET A 118 5.94 2.42 14.81
N ASN A 119 7.08 2.02 14.24
CA ASN A 119 7.72 0.71 14.45
C ASN A 119 6.82 -0.49 14.12
N GLN A 120 5.94 -0.36 13.12
CA GLN A 120 5.08 -1.44 12.62
C GLN A 120 5.42 -1.80 11.16
N PRO A 121 6.61 -2.36 10.88
CA PRO A 121 7.06 -2.67 9.52
C PRO A 121 6.20 -3.73 8.83
N VAL A 122 5.58 -4.63 9.59
CA VAL A 122 4.65 -5.65 9.06
C VAL A 122 3.43 -5.00 8.41
N MET A 123 2.88 -3.96 9.03
CA MET A 123 1.76 -3.19 8.45
C MET A 123 2.21 -2.39 7.22
N ALA A 124 3.41 -1.83 7.26
CA ALA A 124 3.99 -1.14 6.11
C ALA A 124 4.20 -2.09 4.90
N ALA A 125 4.60 -3.33 5.16
CA ALA A 125 4.79 -4.36 4.15
C ALA A 125 3.47 -4.86 3.54
N SER A 126 2.43 -5.07 4.35
CA SER A 126 1.12 -5.50 3.85
C SER A 126 0.51 -4.47 2.90
N LEU A 127 0.70 -3.18 3.16
CA LEU A 127 0.30 -2.11 2.23
C LEU A 127 1.07 -2.15 0.91
N CYS A 128 2.37 -2.45 0.95
CA CYS A 128 3.18 -2.60 -0.25
C CYS A 128 2.74 -3.81 -1.08
N GLN A 129 2.38 -4.92 -0.43
CA GLN A 129 1.80 -6.09 -1.11
C GLN A 129 0.43 -5.79 -1.73
N GLU A 130 -0.46 -5.12 -1.00
CA GLU A 130 -1.79 -4.73 -1.47
C GLU A 130 -1.68 -3.88 -2.75
N LEU A 131 -0.77 -2.91 -2.74
CA LEU A 131 -0.48 -2.07 -3.90
C LEU A 131 0.13 -2.86 -5.07
N GLY A 132 1.09 -3.76 -4.79
CA GLY A 132 1.68 -4.64 -5.81
C GLY A 132 0.61 -5.52 -6.49
N ASN A 133 -0.29 -6.10 -5.70
CA ASN A 133 -1.40 -6.92 -6.22
C ASN A 133 -2.33 -6.10 -7.11
N ALA A 134 -2.70 -4.88 -6.67
CA ALA A 134 -3.53 -3.99 -7.47
C ALA A 134 -2.86 -3.60 -8.80
N LEU A 135 -1.55 -3.32 -8.80
CA LEU A 135 -0.79 -3.00 -10.03
C LEU A 135 -0.69 -4.20 -10.97
N LYS A 136 -0.53 -5.42 -10.43
CA LYS A 136 -0.52 -6.66 -11.20
C LYS A 136 -1.88 -6.89 -11.88
N GLU A 137 -2.99 -6.74 -11.14
CA GLU A 137 -4.36 -6.81 -11.69
C GLU A 137 -4.60 -5.75 -12.77
N MET A 138 -3.96 -4.58 -12.64
CA MET A 138 -4.01 -3.47 -13.59
C MET A 138 -3.11 -3.68 -14.83
N ASN A 139 -2.55 -4.87 -15.05
CA ASN A 139 -1.60 -5.20 -16.12
C ASN A 139 -0.32 -4.34 -16.12
N ARG A 140 0.14 -3.90 -14.94
CA ARG A 140 1.39 -3.15 -14.75
C ARG A 140 2.40 -3.92 -13.87
N PRO A 141 2.80 -5.14 -14.27
CA PRO A 141 3.71 -5.96 -13.47
C PRO A 141 5.10 -5.31 -13.28
N GLY A 142 5.54 -4.46 -14.21
CA GLY A 142 6.83 -3.76 -14.10
C GLY A 142 6.93 -2.83 -12.88
N GLU A 143 5.87 -2.09 -12.58
CA GLU A 143 5.82 -1.21 -11.40
C GLU A 143 5.58 -2.00 -10.12
N ALA A 144 4.82 -3.10 -10.20
CA ALA A 144 4.53 -3.96 -9.06
C ALA A 144 5.81 -4.56 -8.43
N ILE A 145 6.83 -4.87 -9.23
CA ILE A 145 8.12 -5.45 -8.77
C ILE A 145 8.73 -4.63 -7.63
N VAL A 146 8.79 -3.31 -7.77
CA VAL A 146 9.41 -2.42 -6.76
C VAL A 146 8.64 -2.47 -5.43
N HIS A 147 7.32 -2.60 -5.50
CA HIS A 147 6.47 -2.68 -4.31
C HIS A 147 6.59 -4.03 -3.60
N TYR A 148 6.66 -5.14 -4.34
CA TYR A 148 6.91 -6.46 -3.76
C TYR A 148 8.31 -6.59 -3.16
N GLN A 149 9.32 -6.02 -3.82
CA GLN A 149 10.68 -5.97 -3.28
C GLN A 149 10.70 -5.23 -1.93
N ARG A 150 10.08 -4.05 -1.88
CA ARG A 150 9.98 -3.27 -0.64
C ARG A 150 9.21 -4.01 0.46
N ALA A 151 8.17 -4.77 0.12
CA ALA A 151 7.46 -5.61 1.08
C ALA A 151 8.37 -6.70 1.66
N ALA A 152 9.17 -7.37 0.83
CA ALA A 152 10.11 -8.41 1.27
C ALA A 152 11.19 -7.86 2.21
N GLU A 153 11.73 -6.67 1.92
CA GLU A 153 12.71 -5.99 2.77
C GLU A 153 12.14 -5.62 4.15
N LEU A 154 10.85 -5.25 4.22
CA LEU A 154 10.18 -4.91 5.48
C LEU A 154 9.77 -6.15 6.29
N GLN A 155 9.64 -7.32 5.66
CA GLN A 155 9.22 -8.59 6.27
C GLN A 155 10.38 -9.48 6.74
N THR A 156 11.56 -8.91 7.00
CA THR A 156 12.74 -9.67 7.44
C THR A 156 12.54 -10.47 8.74
N GLN A 157 11.59 -10.05 9.59
CA GLN A 157 11.22 -10.76 10.82
C GLN A 157 10.24 -11.92 10.58
N THR A 158 9.53 -11.93 9.46
CA THR A 158 8.53 -12.94 9.06
C THR A 158 8.98 -13.59 7.75
N PRO A 159 9.94 -14.54 7.79
CA PRO A 159 10.58 -15.07 6.58
C PRO A 159 9.60 -15.73 5.61
N ILE A 160 8.51 -16.31 6.11
CA ILE A 160 7.45 -16.89 5.27
C ILE A 160 6.75 -15.82 4.44
N GLU A 161 6.41 -14.67 5.02
CA GLU A 161 5.75 -13.58 4.30
C GLU A 161 6.71 -12.93 3.29
N ALA A 162 7.99 -12.78 3.66
CA ALA A 162 9.02 -12.30 2.74
C ALA A 162 9.16 -13.22 1.52
N LEU A 163 9.15 -14.54 1.70
CA LEU A 163 9.18 -15.51 0.59
C LEU A 163 7.95 -15.41 -0.31
N LEU A 164 6.76 -15.19 0.26
CA LEU A 164 5.54 -14.98 -0.53
C LEU A 164 5.66 -13.70 -1.37
N SER A 165 6.14 -12.60 -0.78
CA SER A 165 6.42 -11.34 -1.50
C SER A 165 7.43 -11.54 -2.64
N MET A 166 8.51 -12.29 -2.40
CA MET A 166 9.52 -12.60 -3.41
C MET A 166 8.97 -13.50 -4.52
N GLY A 167 8.07 -14.44 -4.20
CA GLY A 167 7.39 -15.27 -5.19
C GLY A 167 6.50 -14.44 -6.12
N GLU A 168 5.73 -13.50 -5.57
CA GLU A 168 4.93 -12.55 -6.37
C GLU A 168 5.81 -11.64 -7.23
N MET A 169 6.95 -11.19 -6.70
CA MET A 169 7.96 -10.44 -7.46
C MET A 169 8.52 -11.27 -8.63
N ALA A 170 8.89 -12.53 -8.41
CA ALA A 170 9.39 -13.42 -9.46
C ALA A 170 8.34 -13.65 -10.55
N SER A 171 7.07 -13.85 -10.15
CA SER A 171 5.95 -13.94 -11.08
C SER A 171 5.83 -12.69 -11.95
N CYS A 172 5.95 -11.49 -11.37
CA CYS A 172 5.94 -10.24 -12.12
C CYS A 172 7.13 -10.14 -13.09
N LYS A 173 8.34 -10.56 -12.69
CA LYS A 173 9.52 -10.56 -13.57
C LYS A 173 9.38 -11.50 -14.77
N ILE A 174 8.75 -12.67 -14.57
CA ILE A 174 8.43 -13.60 -15.66
C ILE A 174 7.45 -12.93 -16.64
N LEU A 175 6.43 -12.23 -16.14
CA LEU A 175 5.46 -11.51 -16.98
C LEU A 175 6.12 -10.37 -17.77
N THR A 176 7.13 -9.69 -17.19
CA THR A 176 7.92 -8.67 -17.90
C THR A 176 9.03 -9.24 -18.80
N ARG A 177 9.13 -10.57 -18.90
CA ARG A 177 10.17 -11.31 -19.68
C ARG A 177 11.60 -11.12 -19.16
N ASP A 178 11.76 -10.69 -17.91
CA ASP A 178 13.05 -10.64 -17.22
C ASP A 178 13.31 -11.98 -16.54
N TYR A 179 13.73 -12.97 -17.32
CA TYR A 179 13.98 -14.33 -16.83
C TYR A 179 15.23 -14.43 -15.96
N ASP A 180 16.26 -13.64 -16.28
CA ASP A 180 17.50 -13.58 -15.50
C ASP A 180 17.23 -12.99 -14.11
N GLY A 181 16.47 -11.90 -14.04
CA GLY A 181 16.03 -11.31 -12.79
C GLY A 181 15.08 -12.21 -12.00
N ALA A 182 14.28 -13.06 -12.66
CA ALA A 182 13.44 -14.05 -11.97
C ALA A 182 14.30 -15.17 -11.35
N LEU A 183 15.31 -15.65 -12.08
CA LEU A 183 16.26 -16.66 -11.59
C LEU A 183 17.03 -16.15 -10.37
N SER A 184 17.47 -14.88 -10.38
CA SER A 184 18.16 -14.28 -9.24
C SER A 184 17.28 -14.29 -7.99
N VAL A 185 16.00 -13.90 -8.14
CA VAL A 185 15.03 -13.89 -7.04
C VAL A 185 14.79 -15.30 -6.49
N PHE A 186 14.64 -16.30 -7.34
CA PHE A 186 14.48 -17.69 -6.88
C PHE A 186 15.72 -18.20 -6.14
N THR A 187 16.91 -17.79 -6.57
CA THR A 187 18.16 -18.15 -5.89
C THR A 187 18.22 -17.51 -4.49
N GLU A 188 17.83 -16.24 -4.37
CA GLU A 188 17.73 -15.55 -3.08
C GLU A 188 16.68 -16.20 -2.17
N MET A 189 15.52 -16.58 -2.70
CA MET A 189 14.49 -17.31 -1.97
C MET A 189 15.02 -18.65 -1.43
N GLN A 190 15.77 -19.39 -2.25
CA GLN A 190 16.40 -20.65 -1.83
C GLN A 190 17.40 -20.41 -0.68
N LEU A 191 18.25 -19.39 -0.78
CA LEU A 191 19.21 -19.03 0.27
C LEU A 191 18.48 -18.67 1.58
N LEU A 192 17.44 -17.83 1.52
CA LEU A 192 16.67 -17.44 2.68
C LEU A 192 15.98 -18.65 3.36
N CYS A 193 15.44 -19.58 2.57
CA CYS A 193 14.91 -20.86 3.07
C CYS A 193 15.98 -21.71 3.76
N GLN A 194 17.21 -21.76 3.23
CA GLN A 194 18.30 -22.50 3.85
C GLN A 194 18.75 -21.84 5.17
N GLU A 195 18.88 -20.52 5.22
CA GLU A 195 19.31 -19.82 6.43
C GLU A 195 18.28 -19.87 7.56
N LYS A 196 16.99 -19.72 7.23
CA LYS A 196 15.91 -19.60 8.22
C LYS A 196 15.18 -20.91 8.49
N GLY A 197 15.13 -21.83 7.52
CA GLY A 197 14.46 -23.12 7.63
C GLY A 197 15.25 -24.19 8.38
N LEU A 198 16.54 -23.96 8.67
CA LEU A 198 17.41 -24.91 9.40
C LEU A 198 17.33 -24.82 10.92
N GLN A 199 16.51 -23.93 11.50
CA GLN A 199 16.28 -23.89 12.95
C GLN A 199 15.25 -24.95 13.41
N LEU A 200 15.60 -26.23 13.27
CA LEU A 200 15.00 -27.30 14.07
C LEU A 200 15.82 -27.44 15.36
N PRO A 201 15.22 -27.42 16.57
CA PRO A 201 15.95 -27.74 17.78
C PRO A 201 16.36 -29.22 17.72
N GLY A 202 17.65 -29.49 17.47
CA GLY A 202 18.24 -30.82 17.63
C GLY A 202 18.88 -31.48 16.41
N SER A 203 18.97 -30.83 15.24
CA SER A 203 19.70 -31.41 14.09
C SER A 203 20.61 -30.38 13.41
N SER A 204 21.93 -30.52 13.61
CA SER A 204 22.96 -29.73 12.95
C SER A 204 23.33 -30.30 11.57
N THR A 205 22.33 -30.60 10.74
CA THR A 205 22.54 -31.04 9.35
C THR A 205 21.78 -30.14 8.38
N PRO A 206 22.48 -29.42 7.49
CA PRO A 206 21.80 -28.72 6.41
C PRO A 206 21.17 -29.75 5.47
N VAL A 207 19.84 -29.69 5.30
CA VAL A 207 19.06 -30.57 4.40
C VAL A 207 19.59 -30.53 2.95
N GLY A 208 20.30 -29.46 2.57
CA GLY A 208 20.97 -29.33 1.27
C GLY A 208 22.23 -30.20 1.05
N GLN A 209 22.82 -30.79 2.10
CA GLN A 209 23.99 -31.67 1.95
C GLN A 209 23.63 -33.12 1.61
N LEU A 210 22.38 -33.54 1.82
CA LEU A 210 21.94 -34.89 1.50
C LEU A 210 21.73 -35.12 -0.01
N PHE A 211 21.41 -34.07 -0.78
CA PHE A 211 21.18 -34.22 -2.21
C PHE A 211 22.46 -34.28 -3.07
N TYR A 212 23.58 -33.73 -2.59
CA TYR A 212 24.86 -33.80 -3.32
C TYR A 212 25.68 -35.06 -3.02
N LEU A 213 25.36 -35.83 -1.98
CA LEU A 213 26.11 -37.02 -1.58
C LEU A 213 25.43 -38.36 -1.93
N GLN A 214 24.29 -38.35 -2.63
CA GLN A 214 23.54 -39.57 -2.97
C GLN A 214 23.38 -39.86 -4.47
N GLN A 215 24.20 -39.28 -5.34
CA GLN A 215 24.41 -39.83 -6.69
C GLN A 215 25.69 -40.68 -6.70
N PRO A 216 25.61 -42.02 -6.57
CA PRO A 216 26.70 -42.87 -7.03
C PRO A 216 26.80 -42.71 -8.56
N LEU A 217 28.00 -42.34 -9.04
CA LEU A 217 28.35 -42.50 -10.45
C LEU A 217 28.07 -43.96 -10.86
N ILE A 218 27.32 -44.13 -11.95
CA ILE A 218 27.32 -45.37 -12.73
C ILE A 218 28.68 -45.52 -13.39
#